data_AF-A0A7X9DTV6-F1
#
_entry.id   AF-A0A7X9DTV6-F1
#
_cell.length_a   1.000
_cell.length_b   1.000
_cell.length_c   1.000
_cell.angle_alpha   90.00
_cell.angle_beta   90.00
_cell.angle_gamma   90.00
#
_symmetry.space_group_name_H-M   'P 1'
#
loop_
_entity.id
_entity.type
_entity.pdbx_description
1 polymer ?
#
loop_
_entity_poly.entity_id
_entity_poly.type
_entity_poly.pdbx_seq_one_letter_code
_entity_poly.pdbx_strand_id
1 'polypeptide(L)'
;MRWTETASVSVFAVAALVLWSCQEYSGGGDPCQTIADCNAGKTCGHLIDCVNNQCDSAKMVDVPCPQACERDEDCVRASSDCCPCELGGPEVAVATANLTQFNEERDQRCANVDPQCAGYNACTDRPPVCREGVCALLGEGCRCAEGWSPVCVASVPGMPMGVPWTFPDPCQASCAGLQSFYPGRCDCQRECAVADPVCAANGVSYVCGAAEAECSGQAVRYPGECSPACDACEALARPWRAVCGADFTTYPDACFADCQEQPFWHYGECGSGEGERCGGIVARPCPDDSLYCVNLRPGCMDCPGVCLTPGSCYENAHCDLQPLEPGQCKGSFQCLDHACTWVCLP
;
A
#
# COMPACT_ATOMS: atom_id res chain seq x y z
N MET A 1 -19.89 10.86 48.64
CA MET A 1 -20.92 11.67 47.98
C MET A 1 -21.37 10.90 46.75
N ARG A 2 -22.57 10.33 46.79
CA ARG A 2 -23.19 9.57 45.69
C ARG A 2 -24.07 10.53 44.92
N TRP A 3 -23.86 10.65 43.61
CA TRP A 3 -24.81 11.27 42.69
C TRP A 3 -25.32 10.18 41.76
N THR A 4 -26.61 9.89 41.90
CA THR A 4 -27.41 9.07 41.00
C THR A 4 -28.25 10.03 40.17
N GLU A 5 -27.98 10.13 38.88
CA GLU A 5 -28.89 10.78 37.93
C GLU A 5 -29.46 9.73 36.98
N THR A 6 -30.74 9.45 37.19
CA THR A 6 -31.62 8.70 36.31
C THR A 6 -32.19 9.65 35.26
N ALA A 7 -31.84 9.46 33.99
CA ALA A 7 -32.54 10.08 32.87
C ALA A 7 -33.31 9.01 32.09
N SER A 8 -34.62 9.00 32.30
CA SER A 8 -35.62 8.28 31.53
C SER A 8 -35.97 9.09 30.28
N VAL A 9 -35.75 8.53 29.08
CA VAL A 9 -36.29 9.07 27.83
C VAL A 9 -37.15 7.98 27.20
N SER A 10 -38.45 8.26 27.11
CA SER A 10 -39.44 7.43 26.45
C SER A 10 -39.78 8.01 25.07
N VAL A 11 -39.65 7.13 24.06
CA VAL A 11 -40.59 6.87 22.95
C VAL A 11 -41.02 8.05 22.07
N PHE A 12 -40.65 8.00 20.78
CA PHE A 12 -41.62 8.00 19.66
C PHE A 12 -41.02 7.22 18.48
N ALA A 13 -41.54 6.01 18.27
CA ALA A 13 -41.36 5.24 17.05
C ALA A 13 -42.33 5.77 15.98
N VAL A 14 -41.79 6.21 14.85
CA VAL A 14 -42.55 6.39 13.60
C VAL A 14 -41.83 5.56 12.55
N ALA A 15 -42.17 4.27 12.51
CA ALA A 15 -41.77 3.37 11.44
C ALA A 15 -42.67 3.62 10.22
N ALA A 16 -42.25 4.51 9.34
CA ALA A 16 -42.79 4.59 7.99
C ALA A 16 -42.16 3.46 7.15
N LEU A 17 -42.87 2.33 7.09
CA LEU A 17 -42.60 1.23 6.16
C LEU A 17 -42.84 1.73 4.73
N VAL A 18 -41.80 2.24 4.10
CA VAL A 18 -41.75 2.46 2.66
C VAL A 18 -41.46 1.10 2.03
N LEU A 19 -42.54 0.36 1.73
CA LEU A 19 -42.50 -0.84 0.89
C LEU A 19 -42.10 -0.42 -0.53
N TRP A 20 -40.81 -0.35 -0.81
CA TRP A 20 -40.33 -0.50 -2.20
C TRP A 20 -40.53 -1.97 -2.57
N SER A 21 -41.73 -2.27 -3.07
CA SER A 21 -41.95 -3.50 -3.83
C SER A 21 -40.91 -3.54 -4.95
N CYS A 22 -40.12 -4.62 -5.01
CA CYS A 22 -39.40 -4.98 -6.22
C CYS A 22 -40.42 -4.93 -7.36
N GLN A 23 -40.32 -3.92 -8.20
CA GLN A 23 -41.16 -3.77 -9.36
C GLN A 23 -40.74 -4.91 -10.29
N GLU A 24 -41.47 -6.02 -10.23
CA GLU A 24 -41.37 -7.08 -11.23
C GLU A 24 -41.59 -6.40 -12.57
N TYR A 25 -40.49 -6.20 -13.33
CA TYR A 25 -40.50 -5.75 -14.72
C TYR A 25 -41.19 -6.84 -15.55
N SER A 26 -42.51 -6.86 -15.44
CA SER A 26 -43.46 -7.64 -16.21
C SER A 26 -43.99 -6.74 -17.32
N GLY A 27 -43.06 -6.20 -18.11
CA GLY A 27 -43.35 -5.23 -19.16
C GLY A 27 -43.03 -5.78 -20.54
N GLY A 28 -43.71 -6.85 -20.96
CA GLY A 28 -43.74 -7.18 -22.38
C GLY A 28 -44.25 -5.96 -23.15
N GLY A 29 -43.45 -5.43 -24.08
CA GLY A 29 -43.77 -4.23 -24.85
C GLY A 29 -42.93 -2.98 -24.57
N ASP A 30 -41.98 -3.02 -23.63
CA ASP A 30 -41.03 -1.91 -23.45
C ASP A 30 -40.20 -1.70 -24.73
N PRO A 31 -40.04 -0.45 -25.20
CA PRO A 31 -39.27 -0.18 -26.40
C PRO A 31 -37.79 -0.50 -26.17
N CYS A 32 -37.18 -1.17 -27.14
CA CYS A 32 -35.78 -1.57 -27.08
C CYS A 32 -35.10 -1.37 -28.43
N GLN A 33 -33.77 -1.30 -28.42
CA GLN A 33 -32.94 -1.36 -29.62
C GLN A 33 -32.03 -2.59 -29.61
N THR A 34 -31.70 -3.08 -28.42
CA THR A 34 -30.81 -4.22 -28.19
C THR A 34 -31.36 -5.12 -27.08
N ILE A 35 -30.84 -6.34 -26.98
CA ILE A 35 -31.11 -7.25 -25.86
C ILE A 35 -30.78 -6.60 -24.50
N ALA A 36 -29.75 -5.75 -24.42
CA ALA A 36 -29.35 -5.11 -23.16
C ALA A 36 -30.44 -4.18 -22.61
N ASP A 37 -31.21 -3.52 -23.48
CA ASP A 37 -32.31 -2.62 -23.07
C ASP A 37 -33.43 -3.40 -22.37
N CYS A 38 -33.68 -4.64 -22.80
CA CYS A 38 -34.68 -5.54 -22.20
C CYS A 38 -34.20 -6.24 -20.93
N ASN A 39 -32.90 -6.19 -20.65
CA ASN A 39 -32.26 -6.99 -19.60
C ASN A 39 -31.31 -6.12 -18.79
N ALA A 40 -31.78 -4.97 -18.31
CA ALA A 40 -30.98 -4.03 -17.54
C ALA A 40 -30.27 -4.75 -16.36
N GLY A 41 -28.93 -4.73 -16.38
CA GLY A 41 -28.10 -5.36 -15.35
C GLY A 41 -27.84 -6.87 -15.52
N LYS A 42 -28.43 -7.54 -16.53
CA LYS A 42 -28.08 -8.93 -16.88
C LYS A 42 -27.29 -8.98 -18.18
N THR A 43 -26.16 -9.66 -18.15
CA THR A 43 -25.29 -9.84 -19.33
C THR A 43 -25.34 -11.26 -19.88
N CYS A 44 -25.99 -12.19 -19.18
CA CYS A 44 -26.10 -13.60 -19.56
C CYS A 44 -27.31 -14.29 -18.91
N GLY A 45 -27.56 -15.55 -19.27
CA GLY A 45 -28.67 -16.39 -18.81
C GLY A 45 -29.84 -16.35 -19.79
N HIS A 46 -31.05 -16.59 -19.29
CA HIS A 46 -32.28 -16.40 -20.05
C HIS A 46 -32.58 -14.90 -20.19
N LEU A 47 -32.22 -14.33 -21.34
CA LEU A 47 -32.42 -12.91 -21.64
C LEU A 47 -33.66 -12.73 -22.51
N ILE A 48 -34.47 -11.70 -22.23
CA ILE A 48 -35.61 -11.30 -23.06
C ILE A 48 -35.07 -10.69 -24.37
N ASP A 49 -35.54 -11.19 -25.51
CA ASP A 49 -35.13 -10.69 -26.82
C ASP A 49 -35.82 -9.37 -27.19
N CYS A 50 -35.12 -8.55 -27.96
CA CYS A 50 -35.65 -7.32 -28.51
C CYS A 50 -36.20 -7.58 -29.92
N VAL A 51 -37.52 -7.74 -30.05
CA VAL A 51 -38.17 -8.11 -31.32
C VAL A 51 -39.05 -6.95 -31.80
N ASN A 52 -38.79 -6.46 -33.01
CA ASN A 52 -39.49 -5.31 -33.59
C ASN A 52 -39.46 -4.05 -32.69
N ASN A 53 -38.30 -3.78 -32.08
CA ASN A 53 -38.08 -2.69 -31.11
C ASN A 53 -38.96 -2.77 -29.85
N GLN A 54 -39.42 -3.98 -29.47
CA GLN A 54 -40.13 -4.23 -28.23
C GLN A 54 -39.58 -5.46 -27.52
N CYS A 55 -39.46 -5.38 -26.19
CA CYS A 55 -39.08 -6.52 -25.37
C CYS A 55 -40.20 -7.54 -25.36
N ASP A 56 -39.95 -8.72 -25.94
CA ASP A 56 -40.94 -9.80 -26.04
C ASP A 56 -40.59 -10.92 -25.06
N SER A 57 -41.27 -10.96 -23.91
CA SER A 57 -41.04 -11.98 -22.88
C SER A 57 -41.33 -13.42 -23.35
N ALA A 58 -42.00 -13.61 -24.49
CA ALA A 58 -42.19 -14.94 -25.09
C ALA A 58 -40.99 -15.38 -25.94
N LYS A 59 -40.05 -14.47 -26.21
CA LYS A 59 -38.81 -14.71 -26.96
C LYS A 59 -37.64 -14.53 -26.00
N MET A 60 -37.07 -15.64 -25.58
CA MET A 60 -35.87 -15.64 -24.76
C MET A 60 -34.68 -16.13 -25.58
N VAL A 61 -33.54 -15.49 -25.38
CA VAL A 61 -32.23 -15.93 -25.89
C VAL A 61 -31.44 -16.44 -24.69
N ASP A 62 -30.99 -17.68 -24.79
CA ASP A 62 -30.05 -18.26 -23.85
C ASP A 62 -28.64 -17.80 -24.19
N VAL A 63 -28.13 -16.86 -23.40
CA VAL A 63 -26.74 -16.43 -23.46
C VAL A 63 -25.98 -17.21 -22.40
N PRO A 64 -25.01 -18.08 -22.75
CA PRO A 64 -24.22 -18.80 -21.76
C PRO A 64 -23.61 -17.82 -20.78
N CYS A 65 -23.88 -18.00 -19.48
CA CYS A 65 -23.18 -17.25 -18.45
C CYS A 65 -21.79 -17.86 -18.29
N PRO A 66 -20.70 -17.14 -18.66
CA PRO A 66 -19.35 -17.63 -18.44
C PRO A 66 -19.09 -17.90 -16.95
N GLN A 67 -19.87 -17.26 -16.09
CA GLN A 67 -19.80 -17.34 -14.64
C GLN A 67 -20.92 -18.21 -14.01
N ALA A 68 -21.76 -18.93 -14.76
CA ALA A 68 -22.80 -19.74 -14.12
C ALA A 68 -22.21 -20.86 -13.25
N CYS A 69 -22.72 -21.01 -12.04
CA CYS A 69 -22.30 -22.03 -11.07
C CYS A 69 -23.47 -22.52 -10.22
N GLU A 70 -23.32 -23.70 -9.62
CA GLU A 70 -24.23 -24.21 -8.60
C GLU A 70 -23.56 -24.22 -7.21
N ARG A 71 -22.25 -24.43 -7.18
CA ARG A 71 -21.43 -24.55 -5.96
C ARG A 71 -20.10 -23.83 -6.15
N ASP A 72 -19.45 -23.50 -5.04
CA ASP A 72 -18.15 -22.80 -5.05
C ASP A 72 -17.07 -23.55 -5.84
N GLU A 73 -17.09 -24.89 -5.85
CA GLU A 73 -16.15 -25.74 -6.61
C GLU A 73 -16.35 -25.66 -8.13
N ASP A 74 -17.47 -25.11 -8.59
CA ASP A 74 -17.70 -24.85 -10.01
C ASP A 74 -17.03 -23.54 -10.47
N CYS A 75 -16.40 -22.80 -9.57
CA CYS A 75 -15.75 -21.52 -9.85
C CYS A 75 -14.22 -21.61 -9.73
N VAL A 76 -13.52 -20.97 -10.66
CA VAL A 76 -12.05 -20.89 -10.69
C VAL A 76 -11.64 -19.44 -10.84
N ARG A 77 -10.46 -19.10 -10.30
CA ARG A 77 -9.86 -17.78 -10.51
C ARG A 77 -9.15 -17.72 -11.85
N ALA A 78 -9.26 -16.60 -12.54
CA ALA A 78 -8.58 -16.32 -13.80
C ALA A 78 -8.19 -14.83 -13.87
N SER A 79 -7.17 -14.49 -14.67
CA SER A 79 -6.88 -13.08 -15.00
C SER A 79 -7.91 -12.57 -16.00
N SER A 80 -8.49 -11.40 -15.73
CA SER A 80 -9.54 -10.82 -16.58
C SER A 80 -9.03 -10.01 -17.76
N ASP A 81 -7.76 -9.60 -17.74
CA ASP A 81 -7.16 -8.75 -18.77
C ASP A 81 -5.85 -9.36 -19.32
N CYS A 82 -5.06 -8.56 -20.02
CA CYS A 82 -3.81 -9.02 -20.63
C CYS A 82 -2.64 -9.09 -19.65
N CYS A 83 -2.83 -8.61 -18.43
CA CYS A 83 -1.84 -8.67 -17.38
C CYS A 83 -2.14 -9.88 -16.49
N PRO A 84 -1.18 -10.80 -16.33
CA PRO A 84 -1.29 -11.77 -15.25
C PRO A 84 -1.20 -11.02 -13.90
N CYS A 85 -1.75 -11.61 -12.84
CA CYS A 85 -1.80 -10.92 -11.55
C CYS A 85 -0.40 -10.65 -10.99
N GLU A 86 0.59 -11.47 -11.35
CA GLU A 86 2.00 -11.30 -10.97
C GLU A 86 2.60 -10.01 -11.53
N LEU A 87 1.98 -9.42 -12.57
CA LEU A 87 2.36 -8.15 -13.18
C LEU A 87 1.36 -7.02 -12.88
N GLY A 88 0.38 -7.27 -12.01
CA GLY A 88 -0.55 -6.25 -11.54
C GLY A 88 -1.94 -6.34 -12.17
N GLY A 89 -2.21 -7.42 -12.91
CA GLY A 89 -3.50 -7.63 -13.54
C GLY A 89 -4.61 -7.99 -12.55
N PRO A 90 -5.85 -7.52 -12.77
CA PRO A 90 -7.02 -7.91 -12.00
C PRO A 90 -7.37 -9.39 -12.21
N GLU A 91 -7.88 -9.99 -11.14
CA GLU A 91 -8.41 -11.35 -11.14
C GLU A 91 -9.94 -11.32 -11.11
N VAL A 92 -10.55 -12.33 -11.74
CA VAL A 92 -11.99 -12.59 -11.77
C VAL A 92 -12.27 -14.06 -11.46
N ALA A 93 -13.48 -14.38 -11.00
CA ALA A 93 -13.95 -15.75 -10.92
C ALA A 93 -14.76 -16.12 -12.17
N VAL A 94 -14.47 -17.29 -12.74
CA VAL A 94 -15.11 -17.84 -13.94
C VAL A 94 -15.61 -19.24 -13.62
N ALA A 95 -16.68 -19.69 -14.28
CA ALA A 95 -17.10 -21.08 -14.13
C ALA A 95 -16.04 -22.02 -14.73
N THR A 96 -15.71 -23.11 -14.05
CA THR A 96 -14.74 -24.13 -14.49
C THR A 96 -15.05 -24.61 -15.90
N ALA A 97 -16.34 -24.82 -16.22
CA ALA A 97 -16.80 -25.27 -17.53
C ALA A 97 -16.48 -24.28 -18.67
N ASN A 98 -16.30 -23.00 -18.36
CA ASN A 98 -16.07 -21.93 -19.33
C ASN A 98 -14.62 -21.40 -19.32
N LEU A 99 -13.76 -21.89 -18.43
CA LEU A 99 -12.39 -21.39 -18.26
C LEU A 99 -11.59 -21.41 -19.57
N THR A 100 -11.68 -22.50 -20.34
CA THR A 100 -10.95 -22.64 -21.60
C THR A 100 -11.36 -21.56 -22.60
N GLN A 101 -12.67 -21.41 -22.84
CA GLN A 101 -13.19 -20.39 -23.75
C GLN A 101 -12.83 -18.98 -23.28
N PHE A 102 -12.98 -18.71 -21.97
CA PHE A 102 -12.64 -17.42 -21.38
C PHE A 102 -11.16 -17.05 -21.62
N ASN A 103 -10.25 -17.99 -21.42
CA ASN A 103 -8.82 -17.79 -21.67
C ASN A 103 -8.53 -17.60 -23.16
N GLU A 104 -9.13 -18.37 -24.06
CA GLU A 104 -8.95 -18.22 -25.52
C GLU A 104 -9.39 -16.84 -26.00
N GLU A 105 -10.56 -16.36 -25.55
CA GLU A 105 -11.07 -15.03 -25.89
C GLU A 105 -10.18 -13.92 -25.34
N ARG A 106 -9.70 -14.07 -24.10
CA ARG A 106 -8.74 -13.14 -23.49
C ARG A 106 -7.45 -13.11 -24.30
N ASP A 107 -6.85 -14.27 -24.57
CA ASP A 107 -5.58 -14.38 -25.30
C ASP A 107 -5.70 -13.81 -26.72
N GLN A 108 -6.84 -14.00 -27.39
CA GLN A 108 -7.13 -13.39 -28.68
C GLN A 108 -7.19 -11.86 -28.60
N ARG A 109 -7.82 -11.28 -27.56
CA ARG A 109 -7.80 -9.82 -27.34
C ARG A 109 -6.37 -9.32 -27.07
N CYS A 110 -5.60 -10.08 -26.31
CA CYS A 110 -4.25 -9.70 -25.90
C CYS A 110 -3.19 -9.86 -27.00
N ALA A 111 -3.46 -10.65 -28.04
CA ALA A 111 -2.54 -10.85 -29.16
C ALA A 111 -2.13 -9.55 -29.90
N ASN A 112 -2.92 -8.48 -29.78
CA ASN A 112 -2.69 -7.21 -30.46
C ASN A 112 -2.48 -6.01 -29.51
N VAL A 113 -2.36 -6.27 -28.21
CA VAL A 113 -2.15 -5.25 -27.19
C VAL A 113 -0.76 -5.43 -26.62
N ASP A 114 0.02 -4.36 -26.52
CA ASP A 114 1.24 -4.32 -25.69
C ASP A 114 0.80 -3.91 -24.28
N PRO A 115 0.64 -4.86 -23.34
CA PRO A 115 0.01 -4.56 -22.07
C PRO A 115 0.99 -3.75 -21.20
N GLN A 116 0.60 -2.53 -20.86
CA GLN A 116 1.28 -1.74 -19.84
C GLN A 116 0.82 -2.22 -18.45
N CYS A 117 1.41 -3.32 -18.00
CA CYS A 117 1.12 -3.86 -16.68
C CYS A 117 1.77 -3.00 -15.58
N ALA A 118 1.16 -2.98 -14.40
CA ALA A 118 1.58 -2.12 -13.30
C ALA A 118 2.96 -2.50 -12.71
N GLY A 119 3.43 -3.71 -12.99
CA GLY A 119 4.78 -4.16 -12.65
C GLY A 119 4.97 -4.61 -11.21
N TYR A 120 3.87 -4.81 -10.47
CA TYR A 120 3.87 -5.37 -9.11
C TYR A 120 2.94 -6.59 -9.02
N ASN A 121 3.18 -7.46 -8.05
CA ASN A 121 2.34 -8.64 -7.84
C ASN A 121 1.02 -8.24 -7.16
N ALA A 122 -0.07 -8.22 -7.93
CA ALA A 122 -1.44 -8.00 -7.48
C ALA A 122 -2.24 -9.30 -7.29
N CYS A 123 -1.58 -10.46 -7.30
CA CYS A 123 -2.25 -11.73 -7.06
C CYS A 123 -2.88 -11.72 -5.66
N THR A 124 -4.16 -12.02 -5.63
CA THR A 124 -4.92 -12.25 -4.42
C THR A 124 -5.09 -13.74 -4.21
N ASP A 125 -5.26 -14.13 -2.96
CA ASP A 125 -5.60 -15.51 -2.66
C ASP A 125 -7.11 -15.71 -2.66
N ARG A 126 -7.92 -14.65 -2.83
CA ARG A 126 -9.39 -14.65 -2.70
C ARG A 126 -10.03 -15.91 -3.30
N PRO A 127 -10.87 -16.62 -2.54
CA PRO A 127 -11.50 -17.80 -3.05
C PRO A 127 -12.58 -17.40 -4.07
N PRO A 128 -12.67 -18.09 -5.22
CA PRO A 128 -13.85 -18.01 -6.07
C PRO A 128 -15.01 -18.70 -5.35
N VAL A 129 -16.18 -18.06 -5.34
CA VAL A 129 -17.40 -18.54 -4.69
C VAL A 129 -18.58 -18.41 -5.65
N CYS A 130 -19.56 -19.29 -5.50
CA CYS A 130 -20.80 -19.22 -6.24
C CYS A 130 -21.83 -18.40 -5.45
N ARG A 131 -22.08 -17.17 -5.90
CA ARG A 131 -23.04 -16.26 -5.27
C ARG A 131 -24.21 -16.04 -6.22
N GLU A 132 -25.40 -16.49 -5.80
CA GLU A 132 -26.64 -16.31 -6.58
C GLU A 132 -26.55 -16.90 -8.00
N GLY A 133 -25.83 -18.01 -8.15
CA GLY A 133 -25.63 -18.70 -9.42
C GLY A 133 -24.55 -18.08 -10.32
N VAL A 134 -23.78 -17.12 -9.80
CA VAL A 134 -22.69 -16.44 -10.52
C VAL A 134 -21.38 -16.59 -9.75
N CYS A 135 -20.32 -17.00 -10.44
CA CYS A 135 -18.97 -17.04 -9.92
C CYS A 135 -18.48 -15.61 -9.66
N ALA A 136 -18.10 -15.37 -8.42
CA ALA A 136 -17.51 -14.12 -7.97
C ALA A 136 -16.31 -14.43 -7.07
N LEU A 137 -15.34 -13.52 -6.99
CA LEU A 137 -14.33 -13.60 -5.94
C LEU A 137 -14.95 -13.15 -4.62
N LEU A 138 -14.56 -13.78 -3.51
CA LEU A 138 -15.05 -13.36 -2.21
C LEU A 138 -14.68 -11.89 -1.94
N GLY A 139 -15.67 -11.06 -1.61
CA GLY A 139 -15.48 -9.61 -1.45
C GLY A 139 -15.67 -8.80 -2.75
N GLU A 140 -16.03 -9.45 -3.86
CA GLU A 140 -16.44 -8.78 -5.10
C GLU A 140 -17.89 -8.25 -5.01
N GLY A 141 -18.18 -7.20 -5.79
CA GLY A 141 -19.48 -6.50 -5.82
C GLY A 141 -19.61 -5.34 -4.82
N CYS A 142 -18.55 -5.07 -4.07
CA CYS A 142 -18.52 -4.01 -3.07
C CYS A 142 -18.15 -2.66 -3.71
N ARG A 143 -18.72 -1.57 -3.19
CA ARG A 143 -18.37 -0.21 -3.63
C ARG A 143 -17.10 0.27 -2.91
N CYS A 144 -15.98 -0.39 -3.19
CA CYS A 144 -14.67 -0.01 -2.68
C CYS A 144 -13.97 0.93 -3.67
N ALA A 145 -13.08 1.78 -3.18
CA ALA A 145 -12.22 2.58 -4.05
C ALA A 145 -11.28 1.65 -4.82
N GLU A 146 -11.03 1.96 -6.09
CA GLU A 146 -10.02 1.26 -6.87
C GLU A 146 -8.64 1.65 -6.31
N GLY A 147 -7.88 0.66 -5.83
CA GLY A 147 -6.55 0.86 -5.29
C GLY A 147 -5.97 -0.44 -4.75
N TRP A 148 -4.66 -0.64 -4.97
CA TRP A 148 -3.93 -1.77 -4.41
C TRP A 148 -3.35 -1.38 -3.05
N SER A 149 -3.96 -1.88 -1.97
CA SER A 149 -3.50 -1.70 -0.59
C SER A 149 -3.73 -3.01 0.18
N PRO A 150 -2.99 -4.08 -0.18
CA PRO A 150 -3.37 -5.42 0.18
C PRO A 150 -3.43 -5.62 1.69
N VAL A 151 -4.27 -6.54 2.12
CA VAL A 151 -4.35 -6.95 3.52
C VAL A 151 -4.41 -8.46 3.64
N CYS A 152 -3.89 -8.96 4.75
CA CYS A 152 -3.86 -10.37 5.05
C CYS A 152 -4.89 -10.72 6.12
N VAL A 153 -5.70 -11.76 5.86
CA VAL A 153 -6.74 -12.26 6.77
C VAL A 153 -6.45 -13.70 7.19
N ALA A 154 -6.68 -14.04 8.47
CA ALA A 154 -6.16 -15.29 9.06
C ALA A 154 -6.99 -16.53 8.72
N SER A 155 -8.28 -16.36 8.49
CA SER A 155 -9.20 -17.46 8.22
C SER A 155 -10.44 -16.97 7.49
N VAL A 156 -10.83 -17.70 6.45
CA VAL A 156 -12.11 -17.56 5.78
C VAL A 156 -13.01 -18.71 6.20
N PRO A 157 -14.26 -18.47 6.65
CA PRO A 157 -15.20 -19.56 6.95
C PRO A 157 -15.35 -20.51 5.77
N GLY A 158 -15.24 -21.83 6.02
CA GLY A 158 -15.33 -22.86 4.97
C GLY A 158 -14.01 -23.20 4.27
N MET A 159 -12.92 -22.48 4.55
CA MET A 159 -11.60 -22.76 4.01
C MET A 159 -10.71 -23.54 5.01
N PRO A 160 -9.66 -24.25 4.53
CA PRO A 160 -8.71 -24.93 5.40
C PRO A 160 -8.14 -23.98 6.46
N MET A 161 -8.20 -24.38 7.73
CA MET A 161 -7.63 -23.58 8.81
C MET A 161 -6.11 -23.44 8.64
N GLY A 162 -5.58 -22.25 8.93
CA GLY A 162 -4.14 -21.99 9.01
C GLY A 162 -3.48 -21.51 7.73
N VAL A 163 -4.23 -21.32 6.63
CA VAL A 163 -3.73 -20.63 5.44
C VAL A 163 -4.29 -19.21 5.45
N PRO A 164 -3.45 -18.17 5.55
CA PRO A 164 -3.90 -16.79 5.47
C PRO A 164 -4.15 -16.38 4.01
N TRP A 165 -5.03 -15.39 3.79
CA TRP A 165 -5.51 -15.00 2.46
C TRP A 165 -5.29 -13.51 2.19
N THR A 166 -4.75 -13.19 1.01
CA THR A 166 -4.53 -11.81 0.57
C THR A 166 -5.79 -11.23 -0.09
N PHE A 167 -6.24 -10.07 0.38
CA PHE A 167 -7.27 -9.24 -0.26
C PHE A 167 -6.63 -7.97 -0.85
N PRO A 168 -7.18 -7.35 -1.92
CA PRO A 168 -6.59 -6.17 -2.54
C PRO A 168 -6.57 -4.95 -1.64
N ASP A 169 -7.56 -4.84 -0.75
CA ASP A 169 -7.76 -3.69 0.11
C ASP A 169 -8.58 -4.05 1.37
N PRO A 170 -8.51 -3.22 2.44
CA PRO A 170 -9.27 -3.45 3.66
C PRO A 170 -10.80 -3.41 3.47
N CYS A 171 -11.31 -2.62 2.51
CA CYS A 171 -12.74 -2.51 2.24
C CYS A 171 -13.30 -3.83 1.70
N GLN A 172 -12.60 -4.47 0.77
CA GLN A 172 -13.01 -5.77 0.24
C GLN A 172 -12.95 -6.89 1.28
N ALA A 173 -11.92 -6.92 2.13
CA ALA A 173 -11.86 -7.86 3.25
C ALA A 173 -13.05 -7.66 4.21
N SER A 174 -13.32 -6.40 4.60
CA SER A 174 -14.45 -6.07 5.46
C SER A 174 -15.80 -6.39 4.79
N CYS A 175 -15.92 -6.21 3.48
CA CYS A 175 -17.14 -6.52 2.75
C CYS A 175 -17.41 -8.04 2.69
N ALA A 176 -16.35 -8.84 2.70
CA ALA A 176 -16.43 -10.29 2.89
C ALA A 176 -16.72 -10.69 4.35
N GLY A 177 -16.87 -9.73 5.28
CA GLY A 177 -17.08 -9.99 6.71
C GLY A 177 -15.82 -10.48 7.42
N LEU A 178 -14.63 -10.18 6.88
CA LEU A 178 -13.35 -10.64 7.38
C LEU A 178 -12.57 -9.46 7.99
N GLN A 179 -11.87 -9.76 9.09
CA GLN A 179 -10.95 -8.80 9.72
C GLN A 179 -9.52 -9.13 9.29
N SER A 180 -8.81 -8.13 8.76
CA SER A 180 -7.38 -8.27 8.51
C SER A 180 -6.57 -8.21 9.81
N PHE A 181 -5.45 -8.93 9.84
CA PHE A 181 -4.52 -8.93 10.98
C PHE A 181 -3.15 -8.36 10.62
N TYR A 182 -2.85 -8.25 9.33
CA TYR A 182 -1.58 -7.72 8.82
C TYR A 182 -1.84 -6.86 7.57
N PRO A 183 -1.24 -5.66 7.48
CA PRO A 183 -1.30 -4.85 6.28
C PRO A 183 -0.23 -5.30 5.28
N GLY A 184 -0.62 -5.60 4.06
CA GLY A 184 0.22 -6.20 3.05
C GLY A 184 -0.29 -7.56 2.56
N ARG A 185 0.46 -8.16 1.62
CA ARG A 185 0.17 -9.52 1.14
C ARG A 185 0.63 -10.55 2.18
N CYS A 186 -0.08 -11.67 2.28
CA CYS A 186 0.21 -12.68 3.31
C CYS A 186 1.58 -13.34 3.15
N ASP A 187 2.01 -13.60 1.92
CA ASP A 187 3.33 -14.15 1.58
C ASP A 187 4.48 -13.15 1.80
N CYS A 188 4.15 -11.88 1.99
CA CYS A 188 5.10 -10.80 2.26
C CYS A 188 5.30 -10.50 3.74
N GLN A 189 4.56 -11.15 4.63
CA GLN A 189 4.76 -10.99 6.05
C GLN A 189 6.17 -11.47 6.42
N ARG A 190 6.99 -10.56 6.97
CA ARG A 190 8.37 -10.85 7.36
C ARG A 190 8.53 -10.79 8.87
N GLU A 191 9.35 -11.68 9.40
CA GLU A 191 9.91 -11.53 10.75
C GLU A 191 11.27 -10.85 10.60
N CYS A 192 11.32 -9.53 10.77
CA CYS A 192 12.58 -8.80 10.81
C CYS A 192 13.18 -8.82 12.22
N ALA A 193 14.49 -9.06 12.30
CA ALA A 193 15.22 -9.05 13.58
C ALA A 193 15.34 -7.64 14.18
N VAL A 194 15.33 -6.62 13.32
CA VAL A 194 15.38 -5.20 13.68
C VAL A 194 14.27 -4.50 12.90
N ALA A 195 13.45 -3.71 13.59
CA ALA A 195 12.43 -2.89 12.95
C ALA A 195 13.10 -1.74 12.20
N ASP A 196 12.69 -1.57 10.94
CA ASP A 196 13.14 -0.50 10.06
C ASP A 196 11.92 0.01 9.31
N PRO A 197 10.97 0.68 10.01
CA PRO A 197 9.67 0.96 9.46
C PRO A 197 9.76 1.92 8.27
N VAL A 198 8.90 1.73 7.28
CA VAL A 198 8.71 2.66 6.16
C VAL A 198 7.24 2.99 5.99
N CYS A 199 6.94 4.22 5.58
CA CYS A 199 5.61 4.61 5.16
C CYS A 199 5.48 4.38 3.66
N ALA A 200 4.53 3.55 3.26
CA ALA A 200 4.27 3.24 1.87
C ALA A 200 3.32 4.26 1.21
N ALA A 201 3.26 4.23 -0.13
CA ALA A 201 2.40 5.10 -0.94
C ALA A 201 0.89 4.93 -0.66
N ASN A 202 0.46 3.81 -0.08
CA ASN A 202 -0.90 3.59 0.40
C ASN A 202 -1.17 4.16 1.81
N GLY A 203 -0.20 4.83 2.44
CA GLY A 203 -0.34 5.40 3.79
C GLY A 203 -0.28 4.36 4.91
N VAL A 204 0.31 3.20 4.64
CA VAL A 204 0.49 2.11 5.60
C VAL A 204 1.96 2.01 6.02
N SER A 205 2.20 1.82 7.32
CA SER A 205 3.53 1.52 7.85
C SER A 205 3.88 0.03 7.67
N TYR A 206 5.02 -0.25 7.05
CA TYR A 206 5.60 -1.58 6.94
C TYR A 206 6.81 -1.68 7.87
N VAL A 207 6.73 -2.53 8.90
CA VAL A 207 7.67 -2.58 10.03
C VAL A 207 9.04 -3.16 9.62
N CYS A 208 9.04 -4.06 8.64
CA CYS A 208 10.25 -4.68 8.10
C CYS A 208 10.79 -3.96 6.85
N GLY A 209 10.40 -2.71 6.67
CA GLY A 209 11.02 -1.77 5.77
C GLY A 209 10.67 -1.93 4.30
N ALA A 210 11.53 -1.36 3.45
CA ALA A 210 11.28 -1.24 2.02
C ALA A 210 11.02 -2.58 1.34
N ALA A 211 11.72 -3.64 1.76
CA ALA A 211 11.54 -4.98 1.19
C ALA A 211 10.17 -5.59 1.48
N GLU A 212 9.56 -5.26 2.62
CA GLU A 212 8.21 -5.72 2.98
C GLU A 212 7.14 -4.94 2.20
N ALA A 213 7.32 -3.62 2.07
CA ALA A 213 6.48 -2.75 1.26
C ALA A 213 6.52 -3.14 -0.23
N GLU A 214 7.71 -3.31 -0.80
CA GLU A 214 7.91 -3.69 -2.21
C GLU A 214 7.28 -5.05 -2.52
N CYS A 215 7.48 -6.04 -1.65
CA CYS A 215 6.84 -7.34 -1.80
C CYS A 215 5.30 -7.20 -1.85
N SER A 216 4.75 -6.28 -1.06
CA SER A 216 3.32 -5.96 -1.05
C SER A 216 2.87 -5.08 -2.24
N GLY A 217 3.75 -4.82 -3.21
CA GLY A 217 3.48 -3.98 -4.37
C GLY A 217 3.36 -2.50 -4.02
N GLN A 218 4.00 -2.06 -2.93
CA GLN A 218 3.93 -0.68 -2.45
C GLN A 218 5.28 0.01 -2.62
N ALA A 219 5.27 1.17 -3.27
CA ALA A 219 6.41 2.07 -3.27
C ALA A 219 6.58 2.69 -1.87
N VAL A 220 7.82 2.82 -1.40
CA VAL A 220 8.13 3.58 -0.20
C VAL A 220 7.92 5.07 -0.48
N ARG A 221 7.12 5.73 0.36
CA ARG A 221 6.91 7.17 0.34
C ARG A 221 8.01 7.89 1.12
N TYR A 222 8.25 7.46 2.35
CA TYR A 222 9.34 7.96 3.20
C TYR A 222 9.76 6.92 4.25
N PRO A 223 11.00 6.97 4.75
CA PRO A 223 11.44 6.14 5.87
C PRO A 223 10.76 6.57 7.19
N GLY A 224 10.63 5.63 8.13
CA GLY A 224 9.86 5.80 9.36
C GLY A 224 8.41 5.37 9.21
N GLU A 225 7.65 5.40 10.30
CA GLU A 225 6.22 5.09 10.28
C GLU A 225 5.41 6.20 9.61
N CYS A 226 4.26 5.85 9.02
CA CYS A 226 3.32 6.84 8.51
C CYS A 226 2.83 7.76 9.63
N SER A 227 2.88 9.06 9.39
CA SER A 227 2.46 10.09 10.34
C SER A 227 1.74 11.22 9.62
N PRO A 228 0.60 11.72 10.15
CA PRO A 228 -0.08 12.89 9.58
C PRO A 228 0.82 14.13 9.49
N ALA A 229 1.81 14.25 10.38
CA ALA A 229 2.79 15.33 10.33
C ALA A 229 3.68 15.23 9.07
N CYS A 230 4.08 14.01 8.70
CA CYS A 230 4.89 13.74 7.51
C CYS A 230 4.07 13.85 6.22
N ASP A 231 2.78 13.52 6.24
CA ASP A 231 1.90 13.73 5.07
C ASP A 231 1.76 15.22 4.72
N ALA A 232 1.86 16.12 5.71
CA ALA A 232 1.90 17.55 5.46
C ALA A 232 3.17 17.98 4.69
N CYS A 233 4.30 17.28 4.86
CA CYS A 233 5.52 17.53 4.08
C CYS A 233 5.31 17.21 2.59
N GLU A 234 4.57 16.14 2.27
CA GLU A 234 4.23 15.76 0.90
C GLU A 234 3.30 16.78 0.23
N ALA A 235 2.30 17.27 0.97
CA ALA A 235 1.35 18.28 0.49
C ALA A 235 2.00 19.61 0.06
N LEU A 236 3.22 19.90 0.57
CA LEU A 236 3.99 21.07 0.18
C LEU A 236 4.64 20.92 -1.22
N ALA A 237 4.62 19.72 -1.81
CA ALA A 237 5.17 19.42 -3.14
C ALA A 237 6.60 19.97 -3.35
N ARG A 238 7.44 19.87 -2.31
CA ARG A 238 8.82 20.38 -2.36
C ARG A 238 9.66 19.50 -3.28
N PRO A 239 10.65 20.07 -3.99
CA PRO A 239 11.59 19.28 -4.76
C PRO A 239 12.41 18.38 -3.83
N TRP A 240 12.77 17.19 -4.30
CA TRP A 240 13.70 16.29 -3.61
C TRP A 240 15.01 17.02 -3.30
N ARG A 241 15.30 17.18 -2.01
CA ARG A 241 16.49 17.84 -1.47
C ARG A 241 16.95 17.04 -0.27
N ALA A 242 17.47 15.85 -0.57
CA ALA A 242 17.76 14.85 0.44
C ALA A 242 18.61 15.40 1.59
N VAL A 243 18.42 14.81 2.76
CA VAL A 243 19.26 15.03 3.94
C VAL A 243 19.65 13.69 4.53
N CYS A 244 20.86 13.61 5.10
CA CYS A 244 21.30 12.43 5.84
C CYS A 244 20.98 12.60 7.32
N GLY A 245 20.02 11.84 7.83
CA GLY A 245 19.59 11.86 9.22
C GLY A 245 20.69 11.44 10.20
N ALA A 246 20.50 11.77 11.47
CA ALA A 246 21.41 11.38 12.56
C ALA A 246 21.38 9.89 12.88
N ASP A 247 20.32 9.22 12.43
CA ASP A 247 20.14 7.77 12.38
C ASP A 247 20.77 7.13 11.13
N PHE A 248 21.39 7.94 10.26
CA PHE A 248 22.01 7.54 9.00
C PHE A 248 21.03 7.00 7.97
N THR A 249 19.79 7.52 8.03
CA THR A 249 18.77 7.30 7.03
C THR A 249 18.66 8.51 6.09
N THR A 250 18.59 8.25 4.79
CA THR A 250 18.35 9.30 3.79
C THR A 250 16.87 9.69 3.78
N TYR A 251 16.59 10.96 4.08
CA TYR A 251 15.25 11.54 4.00
C TYR A 251 15.07 12.31 2.69
N PRO A 252 13.86 12.32 2.08
CA PRO A 252 13.58 13.08 0.86
C PRO A 252 13.91 14.58 0.95
N ASP A 253 13.64 15.17 2.12
CA ASP A 253 14.02 16.53 2.49
C ASP A 253 14.07 16.72 4.01
N ALA A 254 14.51 17.89 4.46
CA ALA A 254 14.62 18.24 5.88
C ALA A 254 13.29 18.16 6.65
N CYS A 255 12.14 18.37 6.02
CA CYS A 255 10.86 18.26 6.71
C CYS A 255 10.51 16.82 7.02
N PHE A 256 10.87 15.87 6.14
CA PHE A 256 10.66 14.46 6.43
C PHE A 256 11.55 13.98 7.58
N ALA A 257 12.77 14.52 7.69
CA ALA A 257 13.60 14.30 8.87
C ALA A 257 12.95 14.91 10.13
N ASP A 258 12.55 16.19 10.06
CA ASP A 258 11.91 16.90 11.19
C ASP A 258 10.59 16.24 11.63
N CYS A 259 9.77 15.75 10.70
CA CYS A 259 8.47 15.14 11.02
C CYS A 259 8.62 13.78 11.72
N GLN A 260 9.75 13.09 11.51
CA GLN A 260 10.14 11.87 12.21
C GLN A 260 10.98 12.18 13.47
N GLU A 261 11.06 13.46 13.87
CA GLU A 261 11.87 13.95 14.97
C GLU A 261 13.36 13.55 14.84
N GLN A 262 13.82 13.37 13.60
CA GLN A 262 15.20 13.02 13.29
C GLN A 262 16.01 14.26 12.94
N PRO A 263 16.99 14.66 13.76
CA PRO A 263 17.97 15.64 13.32
C PRO A 263 18.79 15.09 12.16
N PHE A 264 19.45 15.94 11.37
CA PHE A 264 20.28 15.51 10.25
C PHE A 264 21.69 16.12 10.28
N TRP A 265 22.65 15.44 9.65
CA TRP A 265 24.08 15.77 9.66
C TRP A 265 24.52 16.68 8.54
N HIS A 266 23.92 16.51 7.35
CA HIS A 266 24.22 17.31 6.16
C HIS A 266 23.10 17.19 5.13
N TYR A 267 23.11 18.13 4.19
CA TYR A 267 22.35 18.02 2.95
C TYR A 267 22.99 17.00 2.00
N GLY A 268 22.16 16.35 1.19
CA GLY A 268 22.54 15.20 0.38
C GLY A 268 22.09 13.88 0.99
N GLU A 269 22.19 12.81 0.21
CA GLU A 269 21.93 11.45 0.68
C GLU A 269 23.07 10.98 1.59
N CYS A 270 22.79 10.04 2.50
CA CYS A 270 23.83 9.40 3.28
C CYS A 270 24.81 8.64 2.38
N GLY A 271 26.10 8.76 2.66
CA GLY A 271 27.17 8.02 2.00
C GLY A 271 27.25 6.57 2.46
N SER A 272 27.82 5.71 1.62
CA SER A 272 28.10 4.31 2.00
C SER A 272 29.05 4.27 3.19
N GLY A 273 28.65 3.60 4.27
CA GLY A 273 29.45 3.49 5.50
C GLY A 273 29.29 4.65 6.48
N GLU A 274 28.52 5.68 6.14
CA GLU A 274 28.10 6.66 7.15
C GLU A 274 27.27 5.97 8.23
N GLY A 275 27.53 6.36 9.48
CA GLY A 275 26.93 5.72 10.65
C GLY A 275 27.58 4.44 11.13
N GLU A 276 28.55 3.90 10.39
CA GLU A 276 29.33 2.79 10.90
C GLU A 276 30.09 3.19 12.17
N ARG A 277 30.14 2.25 13.12
CA ARG A 277 30.90 2.43 14.35
C ARG A 277 32.39 2.41 14.04
N CYS A 278 33.08 3.45 14.46
CA CYS A 278 34.54 3.59 14.39
C CYS A 278 35.12 3.84 15.79
N GLY A 279 36.44 3.97 15.88
CA GLY A 279 37.13 4.26 17.14
C GLY A 279 37.12 3.08 18.11
N GLY A 280 37.05 3.37 19.42
CA GLY A 280 37.17 2.37 20.48
C GLY A 280 38.62 1.95 20.78
N ILE A 281 38.79 1.03 21.74
CA ILE A 281 40.11 0.46 22.12
C ILE A 281 40.85 -0.15 20.92
N VAL A 282 40.11 -0.64 19.93
CA VAL A 282 40.66 -1.26 18.72
C VAL A 282 40.96 -0.25 17.60
N ALA A 283 40.66 1.04 17.81
CA ALA A 283 40.81 2.11 16.83
C ALA A 283 40.26 1.73 15.45
N ARG A 284 39.02 1.22 15.41
CA ARG A 284 38.39 0.75 14.17
C ARG A 284 38.28 1.94 13.19
N PRO A 285 38.89 1.87 11.98
CA PRO A 285 38.74 2.93 10.99
C PRO A 285 37.35 2.90 10.37
N CYS A 286 36.99 3.97 9.67
CA CYS A 286 35.82 3.97 8.81
C CYS A 286 36.02 3.01 7.62
N PRO A 287 34.93 2.40 7.10
CA PRO A 287 35.01 1.47 5.98
C PRO A 287 35.42 2.15 4.66
N ASP A 288 35.16 3.45 4.55
CA ASP A 288 35.47 4.28 3.39
C ASP A 288 36.45 5.40 3.83
N ASP A 289 37.52 5.57 3.06
CA ASP A 289 38.59 6.55 3.33
C ASP A 289 38.12 8.01 3.17
N SER A 290 36.99 8.24 2.51
CA SER A 290 36.35 9.55 2.41
C SER A 290 35.60 9.95 3.68
N LEU A 291 35.39 9.02 4.61
CA LEU A 291 34.68 9.26 5.87
C LEU A 291 35.66 9.49 7.03
N TYR A 292 35.22 10.31 7.98
CA TYR A 292 35.95 10.66 9.18
C TYR A 292 35.24 10.13 10.43
N CYS A 293 36.04 9.57 11.36
CA CYS A 293 35.51 9.07 12.62
C CYS A 293 35.33 10.19 13.64
N VAL A 294 34.07 10.57 13.92
CA VAL A 294 33.74 11.54 14.96
C VAL A 294 33.43 10.80 16.27
N ASN A 295 34.23 11.08 17.30
CA ASN A 295 34.00 10.55 18.64
C ASN A 295 32.82 11.26 19.32
N LEU A 296 31.80 10.50 19.73
CA LEU A 296 30.60 11.05 20.37
C LEU A 296 30.85 11.62 21.79
N ARG A 297 32.06 11.46 22.33
CA ARG A 297 32.47 12.00 23.64
C ARG A 297 33.83 12.70 23.53
N PRO A 298 33.86 14.04 23.57
CA PRO A 298 35.11 14.79 23.56
C PRO A 298 36.05 14.35 24.69
N GLY A 299 37.33 14.19 24.38
CA GLY A 299 38.37 13.81 25.36
C GLY A 299 38.44 12.31 25.69
N CYS A 300 37.62 11.47 25.08
CA CYS A 300 37.68 10.03 25.25
C CYS A 300 38.37 9.37 24.05
N MET A 301 39.67 9.05 24.19
CA MET A 301 40.49 8.49 23.12
C MET A 301 40.06 7.07 22.70
N ASP A 302 39.43 6.32 23.61
CA ASP A 302 38.97 4.94 23.42
C ASP A 302 37.44 4.81 23.30
N CYS A 303 36.74 5.92 23.05
CA CYS A 303 35.29 5.86 22.88
C CYS A 303 34.90 5.41 21.47
N PRO A 304 33.77 4.71 21.32
CA PRO A 304 33.20 4.49 19.99
C PRO A 304 32.78 5.83 19.38
N GLY A 305 33.08 5.98 18.10
CA GLY A 305 32.61 7.07 17.24
C GLY A 305 31.70 6.57 16.13
N VAL A 306 31.31 7.49 15.27
CA VAL A 306 30.54 7.23 14.05
C VAL A 306 31.27 7.83 12.85
N CYS A 307 31.19 7.14 11.71
CA CYS A 307 31.74 7.61 10.45
C CYS A 307 30.83 8.66 9.79
N LEU A 308 31.43 9.79 9.40
CA LEU A 308 30.73 10.95 8.83
C LEU A 308 31.53 11.58 7.69
N THR A 309 30.87 12.21 6.73
CA THR A 309 31.52 13.06 5.73
C THR A 309 32.28 14.22 6.39
N PRO A 310 33.57 14.46 6.07
CA PRO A 310 34.32 15.61 6.56
C PRO A 310 33.62 16.95 6.28
N GLY A 311 33.55 17.80 7.31
CA GLY A 311 32.89 19.09 7.28
C GLY A 311 31.40 19.05 7.61
N SER A 312 30.78 17.87 7.76
CA SER A 312 29.37 17.75 8.18
C SER A 312 29.22 17.92 9.69
N CYS A 313 28.07 18.44 10.14
CA CYS A 313 27.81 18.60 11.57
C CYS A 313 26.32 18.68 11.90
N TYR A 314 25.97 18.11 13.06
CA TYR A 314 24.69 18.38 13.70
C TYR A 314 24.76 19.48 14.77
N GLU A 315 25.87 19.59 15.50
CA GLU A 315 26.10 20.59 16.55
C GLU A 315 27.57 21.06 16.52
N ASN A 316 27.83 22.21 17.15
CA ASN A 316 29.15 22.85 17.12
C ASN A 316 30.29 21.93 17.59
N ALA A 317 30.04 21.09 18.60
CA ALA A 317 31.05 20.20 19.16
C ALA A 317 31.59 19.19 18.13
N HIS A 318 30.80 18.86 17.10
CA HIS A 318 31.24 17.96 16.04
C HIS A 318 32.32 18.57 15.15
N CYS A 319 32.35 19.90 15.00
CA CYS A 319 33.35 20.55 14.17
C CYS A 319 34.73 20.63 14.84
N ASP A 320 34.76 20.77 16.16
CA ASP A 320 36.01 20.82 16.94
C ASP A 320 36.77 19.48 16.92
N LEU A 321 36.08 18.40 16.58
CA LEU A 321 36.63 17.05 16.53
C LEU A 321 37.10 16.65 15.14
N GLN A 322 36.88 17.47 14.12
CA GLN A 322 37.22 17.14 12.74
C GLN A 322 38.57 17.71 12.31
N PRO A 323 39.27 17.07 11.34
CA PRO A 323 40.57 17.49 10.88
C PRO A 323 40.44 18.63 9.85
N LEU A 324 39.75 19.70 10.23
CA LEU A 324 39.48 20.85 9.37
C LEU A 324 40.58 21.90 9.53
N GLU A 325 40.99 22.52 8.43
CA GLU A 325 42.00 23.58 8.47
C GLU A 325 41.39 24.90 8.99
N PRO A 326 41.96 25.51 10.05
CA PRO A 326 41.46 26.78 10.56
C PRO A 326 41.66 27.90 9.53
N GLY A 327 40.74 28.87 9.51
CA GLY A 327 40.84 30.04 8.64
C GLY A 327 41.97 31.00 9.02
N GLN A 328 42.18 32.03 8.19
CA GLN A 328 43.30 32.98 8.30
C GLN A 328 43.23 33.95 9.50
N CYS A 329 42.11 33.94 10.23
CA CYS A 329 41.81 34.85 11.34
C CYS A 329 41.70 34.07 12.65
N LYS A 330 41.82 34.76 13.78
CA LYS A 330 41.49 34.19 15.08
C LYS A 330 39.98 33.90 15.13
N GLY A 331 39.60 32.64 15.31
CA GLY A 331 38.22 32.18 15.20
C GLY A 331 38.00 30.81 15.82
N SER A 332 36.82 30.24 15.59
CA SER A 332 36.49 28.85 15.89
C SER A 332 35.57 28.28 14.81
N PHE A 333 35.50 26.96 14.69
CA PHE A 333 34.47 26.34 13.88
C PHE A 333 33.10 26.49 14.54
N GLN A 334 32.07 26.70 13.72
CA GLN A 334 30.67 26.66 14.11
C GLN A 334 29.90 25.81 13.10
N CYS A 335 28.93 25.06 13.60
CA CYS A 335 28.01 24.33 12.77
C CYS A 335 26.93 25.28 12.25
N LEU A 336 27.01 25.64 10.98
CA LEU A 336 26.07 26.53 10.30
C LEU A 336 25.50 25.79 9.09
N ASP A 337 24.18 25.68 9.03
CA ASP A 337 23.47 24.96 7.96
C ASP A 337 24.04 23.54 7.72
N HIS A 338 24.34 22.83 8.81
CA HIS A 338 24.90 21.48 8.82
C HIS A 338 26.30 21.35 8.18
N ALA A 339 27.02 22.48 8.06
CA ALA A 339 28.40 22.54 7.61
C ALA A 339 29.29 23.24 8.64
N CYS A 340 30.46 22.66 8.90
CA CYS A 340 31.48 23.25 9.74
C CYS A 340 32.13 24.46 9.06
N THR A 341 31.78 25.63 9.55
CA THR A 341 32.24 26.92 9.00
C THR A 341 33.18 27.61 9.99
N TRP A 342 34.33 28.10 9.51
CA TRP A 342 35.24 28.89 10.34
C TRP A 342 34.73 30.32 10.50
N VAL A 343 34.40 30.72 11.72
CA VAL A 343 33.88 32.06 12.04
C VAL A 343 34.98 32.87 12.71
N CYS A 344 35.39 33.98 12.09
CA CYS A 344 36.33 34.93 12.68
C CYS A 344 35.72 35.62 13.90
N LEU A 345 36.49 35.75 14.97
CA LEU A 345 36.14 36.62 16.08
C LEU A 345 36.33 38.09 15.65
N PRO A 346 35.40 38.99 16.02
CA PRO A 346 35.42 40.39 15.63
C PRO A 346 36.58 41.19 16.23
#